data_AF-A0A0X3BP47-F1
#
_entry.id   AF-A0A0X3BP47-F1
#
_cell.length_a   1.000
_cell.length_b   1.000
_cell.length_c   1.000
_cell.angle_alpha   90.00
_cell.angle_beta   90.00
_cell.angle_gamma   90.00
#
_symmetry.space_group_name_H-M   'P 1'
#
loop_
_entity.id
_entity.type
_entity.pdbx_description
1 polymer ?
#
loop_
_entity_poly.entity_id
_entity_poly.type
_entity_poly.pdbx_seq_one_letter_code
_entity_poly.pdbx_strand_id
1 'polypeptide(L)'
;MIRSEYERFLTVCDDELSSEYFLQTFESDTDYANSFAKLRLNGTKYPAPRYEGILSNEGIHIEIFPFDHVPDGALHRRIHRFKLMTLSYMCVAKYRYTIKPSTPIRKILYLGFQYLSKLFSKTQLVNMREHLLQKYNQSQTNMCINGAYIIYPNEIFNSFLELEFEGIKFPVPAGYTTYLERAYGDYMSLPPENKRTRHTPYPPDFGKYADINSVDDVLKQMASSSKNR
;
A
#
# COMPACT_ATOMS: atom_id res chain seq x y z
N MET A 1 -3.10 9.24 -0.75
CA MET A 1 -3.67 10.30 -1.63
C MET A 1 -5.16 10.07 -1.75
N ILE A 2 -6.00 11.10 -1.89
CA ILE A 2 -7.43 10.87 -2.20
C ILE A 2 -7.58 10.14 -3.55
N ARG A 3 -8.66 9.37 -3.76
CA ARG A 3 -8.81 8.51 -4.96
C ARG A 3 -8.56 9.24 -6.29
N SER A 4 -9.10 10.44 -6.48
CA SER A 4 -8.90 11.23 -7.71
C SER A 4 -7.43 11.57 -7.96
N GLU A 5 -6.70 11.94 -6.90
CA GLU A 5 -5.27 12.22 -6.98
C GLU A 5 -4.46 10.96 -7.26
N TYR A 6 -4.86 9.83 -6.69
CA TYR A 6 -4.26 8.53 -6.96
C TYR A 6 -4.44 8.12 -8.42
N GLU A 7 -5.65 8.27 -8.98
CA GLU A 7 -5.91 7.99 -10.40
C GLU A 7 -5.10 8.90 -11.31
N ARG A 8 -5.04 10.21 -10.99
CA ARG A 8 -4.16 11.15 -11.70
C ARG A 8 -2.69 10.73 -11.65
N PHE A 9 -2.21 10.30 -10.48
CA PHE A 9 -0.85 9.79 -10.33
C PHE A 9 -0.58 8.58 -11.22
N LEU A 10 -1.52 7.63 -11.31
CA LEU A 10 -1.37 6.47 -12.20
C LEU A 10 -1.23 6.91 -13.67
N THR A 11 -2.10 7.82 -14.12
CA THR A 11 -2.03 8.35 -15.50
C THR A 11 -0.70 9.06 -15.78
N VAL A 12 -0.21 9.89 -14.85
CA VAL A 12 1.08 10.58 -15.03
C VAL A 12 2.24 9.57 -15.07
N CYS A 13 2.18 8.50 -14.29
CA CYS A 13 3.21 7.47 -14.33
C CYS A 13 3.26 6.69 -15.66
N ASP A 14 2.16 6.60 -16.40
CA ASP A 14 2.18 5.95 -17.71
C ASP A 14 3.05 6.74 -18.72
N ASP A 15 3.13 8.07 -18.56
CA ASP A 15 3.83 8.96 -19.49
C ASP A 15 5.22 9.42 -18.98
N GLU A 16 5.35 9.71 -17.68
CA GLU A 16 6.51 10.40 -17.11
C GLU A 16 7.45 9.49 -16.30
N LEU A 17 7.04 8.26 -16.00
CA LEU A 17 7.83 7.41 -15.11
C LEU A 17 9.14 6.95 -15.77
N SER A 18 10.27 7.21 -15.10
CA SER A 18 11.58 6.70 -15.54
C SER A 18 11.56 5.17 -15.65
N SER A 19 12.25 4.63 -16.66
CA SER A 19 12.42 3.19 -16.87
C SER A 19 13.16 2.47 -15.74
N GLU A 20 13.77 3.23 -14.83
CA GLU A 20 14.34 2.73 -13.58
C GLU A 20 13.27 2.20 -12.62
N TYR A 21 12.01 2.59 -12.80
CA TYR A 21 10.89 2.16 -11.96
C TYR A 21 9.90 1.29 -12.73
N PHE A 22 9.15 0.49 -11.98
CA PHE A 22 7.99 -0.26 -12.46
C PHE A 22 6.79 0.06 -11.57
N LEU A 23 5.73 0.59 -12.17
CA LEU A 23 4.46 0.82 -11.50
C LEU A 23 3.64 -0.48 -11.47
N GLN A 24 3.67 -1.16 -10.33
CA GLN A 24 2.88 -2.38 -10.12
C GLN A 24 1.48 -2.02 -9.61
N THR A 25 0.46 -2.32 -10.40
CA THR A 25 -0.96 -2.28 -10.05
C THR A 25 -1.59 -3.64 -10.34
N PHE A 26 -2.88 -3.82 -10.04
CA PHE A 26 -3.56 -5.08 -10.36
C PHE A 26 -3.85 -5.20 -11.87
N GLU A 27 -3.79 -4.08 -12.60
CA GLU A 27 -3.85 -4.03 -14.06
C GLU A 27 -2.51 -4.38 -14.71
N SER A 28 -1.39 -3.86 -14.18
CA SER A 28 -0.06 -4.11 -14.77
C SER A 28 0.56 -5.45 -14.37
N ASP A 29 0.10 -6.08 -13.28
CA ASP A 29 0.54 -7.39 -12.82
C ASP A 29 -0.64 -8.29 -12.43
N THR A 30 -0.91 -9.32 -13.24
CA THR A 30 -2.04 -10.25 -13.07
C THR A 30 -1.94 -11.15 -11.83
N ASP A 31 -0.79 -11.18 -11.18
CA ASP A 31 -0.56 -11.87 -9.91
C ASP A 31 -0.55 -10.90 -8.72
N TYR A 32 -0.74 -9.60 -8.95
CA TYR A 32 -0.85 -8.57 -7.92
C TYR A 32 -2.31 -8.28 -7.57
N ALA A 33 -2.69 -8.64 -6.34
CA ALA A 33 -4.08 -8.65 -5.88
C ALA A 33 -4.38 -7.54 -4.87
N ASN A 34 -3.54 -6.53 -4.71
CA ASN A 34 -3.80 -5.41 -3.81
C ASN A 34 -4.50 -4.26 -4.55
N SER A 35 -5.19 -3.42 -3.79
CA SER A 35 -5.97 -2.26 -4.29
C SER A 35 -5.20 -0.95 -4.21
N PHE A 36 -3.87 -1.03 -4.27
CA PHE A 36 -2.97 0.11 -4.16
C PHE A 36 -1.71 -0.17 -4.96
N ALA A 37 -1.11 0.87 -5.53
CA ALA A 37 0.07 0.74 -6.37
C ALA A 37 1.35 0.52 -5.56
N LYS A 38 2.31 -0.16 -6.16
CA LYS A 38 3.70 -0.18 -5.72
C LYS A 38 4.58 0.42 -6.79
N LEU A 39 5.34 1.44 -6.42
CA LEU A 39 6.40 1.96 -7.27
C LEU A 39 7.69 1.20 -6.93
N ARG A 40 8.11 0.31 -7.84
CA ARG A 40 9.25 -0.60 -7.62
C ARG A 40 10.50 -0.12 -8.33
N LEU A 41 11.64 -0.19 -7.67
CA LEU A 41 12.94 0.13 -8.26
C LEU A 41 13.52 -1.09 -8.98
N ASN A 42 13.68 -1.00 -10.30
CA ASN A 42 14.19 -2.08 -11.14
C ASN A 42 15.68 -2.34 -10.86
N GLY A 43 16.06 -3.63 -10.80
CA GLY A 43 17.43 -4.05 -10.49
C GLY A 43 17.73 -4.15 -9.00
N THR A 44 16.70 -4.11 -8.14
CA THR A 44 16.80 -4.40 -6.70
C THR A 44 15.91 -5.58 -6.35
N LYS A 45 16.06 -6.14 -5.14
CA LYS A 45 15.12 -7.13 -4.59
C LYS A 45 14.80 -6.83 -3.12
N TYR A 46 13.52 -6.89 -2.79
CA TYR A 46 13.00 -6.83 -1.44
C TYR A 46 12.32 -8.16 -1.12
N PRO A 47 12.89 -8.96 -0.20
CA PRO A 47 12.40 -10.31 0.07
C PRO A 47 11.01 -10.24 0.69
N ALA A 48 10.00 -10.73 -0.01
CA ALA A 48 8.62 -10.72 0.46
C ALA A 48 8.07 -12.17 0.51
N PRO A 49 8.30 -12.93 1.61
CA PRO A 49 7.85 -14.33 1.72
C PRO A 49 6.34 -14.55 1.50
N ARG A 50 5.55 -13.48 1.64
CA ARG A 50 4.11 -13.48 1.34
C ARG A 50 3.81 -13.75 -0.14
N TYR A 51 4.71 -13.34 -1.03
CA TYR A 51 4.54 -13.30 -2.48
C TYR A 51 5.54 -14.19 -3.22
N GLU A 52 6.32 -14.99 -2.48
CA GLU A 52 7.39 -15.83 -2.99
C GLU A 52 6.87 -16.79 -4.08
N GLY A 53 7.51 -16.77 -5.25
CA GLY A 53 7.13 -17.58 -6.40
C GLY A 53 5.83 -17.15 -7.09
N ILE A 54 5.26 -15.99 -6.75
CA ILE A 54 4.00 -15.49 -7.31
C ILE A 54 4.21 -14.18 -8.05
N LEU A 55 4.78 -13.16 -7.40
CA LEU A 55 5.04 -11.88 -8.06
C LEU A 55 6.33 -11.95 -8.88
N SER A 56 6.29 -11.39 -10.09
CA SER A 56 7.43 -11.39 -11.02
C SER A 56 8.47 -10.32 -10.68
N ASN A 57 8.03 -9.15 -10.20
CA ASN A 57 8.90 -8.06 -9.81
C ASN A 57 9.00 -7.97 -8.27
N GLU A 58 10.20 -8.22 -7.75
CA GLU A 58 10.51 -8.19 -6.32
C GLU A 58 11.21 -6.91 -5.88
N GLY A 59 11.29 -5.86 -6.70
CA GLY A 59 12.04 -4.64 -6.39
C GLY A 59 11.67 -3.98 -5.05
N ILE A 60 12.66 -3.31 -4.44
CA ILE A 60 12.45 -2.34 -3.34
C ILE A 60 11.41 -1.33 -3.80
N HIS A 61 10.47 -0.97 -2.94
CA HIS A 61 9.28 -0.25 -3.37
C HIS A 61 8.71 0.69 -2.31
N ILE A 62 7.97 1.67 -2.81
CA ILE A 62 7.07 2.52 -2.03
C ILE A 62 5.63 2.10 -2.33
N GLU A 63 4.81 1.97 -1.28
CA GLU A 63 3.39 1.67 -1.41
C GLU A 63 2.58 2.98 -1.46
N ILE A 64 1.71 3.12 -2.47
CA ILE A 64 0.95 4.34 -2.73
C ILE A 64 -0.53 4.03 -2.52
N PHE A 65 -1.04 4.42 -1.35
CA PHE A 65 -2.40 4.10 -0.94
C PHE A 65 -3.40 5.19 -1.39
N PRO A 66 -4.48 4.81 -2.11
CA PRO A 66 -5.65 5.66 -2.19
C PRO A 66 -6.36 5.70 -0.83
N PHE A 67 -6.97 6.84 -0.54
CA PHE A 67 -7.96 7.00 0.52
C PHE A 67 -9.34 7.10 -0.14
N ASP A 68 -10.22 6.18 0.25
CA ASP A 68 -11.60 6.12 -0.22
C ASP A 68 -12.56 6.48 0.91
N HIS A 69 -13.65 7.17 0.59
CA HIS A 69 -14.67 7.55 1.57
C HIS A 69 -15.38 6.31 2.14
N VAL A 70 -15.79 6.39 3.42
CA VAL A 70 -16.59 5.35 4.08
C VAL A 70 -17.75 5.98 4.87
N PRO A 71 -18.81 5.20 5.21
CA PRO A 71 -19.94 5.73 5.95
C PRO A 71 -19.57 6.27 7.35
N ASP A 72 -20.22 7.36 7.75
CA ASP A 72 -20.04 7.96 9.08
C ASP A 72 -20.71 7.14 10.19
N GLY A 73 -21.81 6.45 9.87
CA GLY A 73 -22.49 5.56 10.79
C GLY A 73 -21.63 4.36 11.18
N ALA A 74 -21.35 4.18 12.48
CA ALA A 74 -20.45 3.14 12.99
C ALA A 74 -20.84 1.71 12.55
N LEU A 75 -22.14 1.40 12.57
CA LEU A 75 -22.65 0.09 12.12
C LEU A 75 -22.41 -0.13 10.62
N HIS A 76 -22.79 0.86 9.80
CA HIS A 76 -22.60 0.81 8.35
C HIS A 76 -21.13 0.68 7.98
N ARG A 77 -20.24 1.41 8.68
CA ARG A 77 -18.79 1.32 8.50
C ARG A 77 -18.23 -0.04 8.90
N ARG A 78 -18.70 -0.62 10.00
CA ARG A 78 -18.31 -1.97 10.43
C ARG A 78 -18.71 -3.03 9.39
N ILE A 79 -19.94 -2.96 8.87
CA ILE A 79 -20.43 -3.84 7.81
C ILE A 79 -19.60 -3.66 6.53
N HIS A 80 -19.34 -2.41 6.13
CA HIS A 80 -18.54 -2.09 4.96
C HIS A 80 -17.12 -2.65 5.06
N ARG A 81 -16.43 -2.42 6.19
CA ARG A 81 -15.10 -2.97 6.46
C ARG A 81 -15.11 -4.51 6.48
N PHE A 82 -16.14 -5.14 7.04
CA PHE A 82 -16.28 -6.59 7.03
C PHE A 82 -16.37 -7.16 5.60
N LYS A 83 -17.14 -6.52 4.71
CA LYS A 83 -17.24 -6.89 3.30
C LYS A 83 -15.89 -6.73 2.58
N LEU A 84 -15.18 -5.62 2.81
CA LEU A 84 -13.83 -5.38 2.27
C LEU A 84 -12.83 -6.44 2.73
N MET A 85 -12.80 -6.75 4.02
CA MET A 85 -11.91 -7.78 4.57
C MET A 85 -12.23 -9.16 4.00
N THR A 86 -13.51 -9.50 3.85
CA THR A 86 -13.94 -10.76 3.21
C THR A 86 -13.40 -10.89 1.79
N LEU A 87 -13.60 -9.86 0.95
CA LEU A 87 -13.06 -9.84 -0.41
C LEU A 87 -11.53 -9.90 -0.43
N SER A 88 -10.88 -9.24 0.53
CA SER A 88 -9.42 -9.27 0.66
C SER A 88 -8.89 -10.65 0.99
N TYR A 89 -9.51 -11.37 1.91
CA TYR A 89 -9.14 -12.75 2.22
C TYR A 89 -9.41 -13.69 1.04
N MET A 90 -10.51 -13.48 0.31
CA MET A 90 -10.78 -14.23 -0.92
C MET A 90 -9.72 -13.96 -1.99
N CYS A 91 -9.29 -12.71 -2.19
CA CYS A 91 -8.18 -12.37 -3.08
C CYS A 91 -6.90 -13.09 -2.64
N VAL A 92 -6.50 -12.99 -1.37
CA VAL A 92 -5.30 -13.67 -0.89
C VAL A 92 -5.37 -15.18 -1.17
N ALA A 93 -6.49 -15.83 -0.84
CA ALA A 93 -6.66 -17.25 -1.09
C ALA A 93 -6.62 -17.60 -2.59
N LYS A 94 -7.26 -16.79 -3.44
CA LYS A 94 -7.31 -16.99 -4.90
C LYS A 94 -5.94 -16.85 -5.56
N TYR A 95 -5.17 -15.85 -5.12
CA TYR A 95 -3.82 -15.57 -5.62
C TYR A 95 -2.74 -16.37 -4.89
N ARG A 96 -3.13 -17.23 -3.94
CA ARG A 96 -2.24 -18.14 -3.20
C ARG A 96 -1.15 -17.44 -2.38
N TYR A 97 -1.38 -16.19 -1.96
CA TYR A 97 -0.40 -15.51 -1.11
C TYR A 97 -0.25 -16.23 0.22
N THR A 98 0.99 -16.34 0.69
CA THR A 98 1.31 -17.03 1.93
C THR A 98 0.72 -16.26 3.11
N ILE A 99 -0.19 -16.89 3.84
CA ILE A 99 -0.66 -16.45 5.15
C ILE A 99 -0.27 -17.52 6.16
N LYS A 100 0.19 -17.09 7.35
CA LYS A 100 0.31 -17.94 8.54
C LYS A 100 -0.82 -17.59 9.51
N PRO A 101 -1.96 -18.31 9.51
CA PRO A 101 -3.06 -18.03 10.43
C PRO A 101 -2.58 -18.20 11.87
N SER A 102 -2.80 -17.19 12.69
CA SER A 102 -2.30 -17.20 14.08
C SER A 102 -3.15 -18.04 15.04
N THR A 103 -4.37 -18.45 14.65
CA THR A 103 -5.30 -19.22 15.50
C THR A 103 -6.12 -20.24 14.69
N PRO A 104 -6.64 -21.30 15.32
CA PRO A 104 -7.48 -22.31 14.64
C PRO A 104 -8.75 -21.73 14.00
N ILE A 105 -9.42 -20.80 14.67
CA ILE A 105 -10.62 -20.13 14.13
C ILE A 105 -10.28 -19.35 12.85
N ARG A 106 -9.15 -18.63 12.84
CA ARG A 106 -8.68 -17.92 11.64
C ARG A 106 -8.34 -18.87 10.50
N LYS A 107 -7.83 -20.08 10.82
CA LYS A 107 -7.59 -21.13 9.82
C LYS A 107 -8.90 -21.63 9.20
N ILE A 108 -9.93 -21.88 10.00
CA ILE A 108 -11.27 -22.28 9.50
C ILE A 108 -11.87 -21.19 8.62
N LEU A 109 -11.84 -19.92 9.06
CA LEU A 109 -12.32 -18.79 8.25
C LEU A 109 -11.56 -18.67 6.93
N TYR A 110 -10.23 -18.80 6.95
CA TYR A 110 -9.41 -18.79 5.76
C TYR A 110 -9.79 -19.90 4.78
N LEU A 111 -10.00 -21.14 5.27
CA LEU A 111 -10.50 -22.23 4.44
C LEU A 111 -11.87 -21.87 3.82
N GLY A 112 -12.80 -21.33 4.61
CA GLY A 112 -14.09 -20.85 4.12
C GLY A 112 -13.94 -19.83 2.98
N PHE A 113 -13.11 -18.81 3.16
CA PHE A 113 -12.82 -17.83 2.10
C PHE A 113 -12.11 -18.46 0.89
N GLN A 114 -11.25 -19.45 1.10
CA GLN A 114 -10.63 -20.20 0.02
C GLN A 114 -11.67 -20.95 -0.82
N TYR A 115 -12.64 -21.63 -0.21
CA TYR A 115 -13.73 -22.29 -0.93
C TYR A 115 -14.60 -21.26 -1.67
N LEU A 116 -15.02 -20.18 -1.00
CA LEU A 116 -15.83 -19.12 -1.63
C LEU A 116 -15.10 -18.44 -2.80
N SER A 117 -13.77 -18.25 -2.70
CA SER A 117 -12.98 -17.64 -3.77
C SER A 117 -12.98 -18.46 -5.07
N LYS A 118 -13.29 -19.76 -5.02
CA LYS A 118 -13.38 -20.61 -6.22
C LYS A 118 -14.54 -20.21 -7.14
N LEU A 119 -15.58 -19.56 -6.59
CA LEU A 119 -16.76 -19.13 -7.34
C LEU A 119 -16.50 -17.90 -8.24
N PHE A 120 -15.35 -17.24 -8.08
CA PHE A 120 -15.01 -16.01 -8.78
C PHE A 120 -13.64 -16.11 -9.43
N SER A 121 -13.44 -15.44 -10.57
CA SER A 121 -12.12 -15.25 -11.17
C SER A 121 -11.27 -14.25 -10.34
N LYS A 122 -9.97 -14.21 -10.61
CA LYS A 122 -9.05 -13.23 -10.03
C LYS A 122 -9.55 -11.79 -10.27
N THR A 123 -9.87 -11.48 -11.52
CA THR A 123 -10.38 -10.18 -11.96
C THR A 123 -11.72 -9.83 -11.32
N GLN A 124 -12.65 -10.79 -11.21
CA GLN A 124 -13.95 -10.55 -10.56
C GLN A 124 -13.78 -10.15 -9.10
N LEU A 125 -12.93 -10.84 -8.32
CA LEU A 125 -12.71 -10.51 -6.91
C LEU A 125 -12.09 -9.13 -6.73
N VAL A 126 -11.09 -8.80 -7.55
CA VAL A 126 -10.44 -7.48 -7.51
C VAL A 126 -11.44 -6.38 -7.88
N ASN A 127 -12.21 -6.55 -8.96
CA ASN A 127 -13.21 -5.57 -9.39
C ASN A 127 -14.33 -5.39 -8.35
N MET A 128 -14.81 -6.47 -7.73
CA MET A 128 -15.77 -6.39 -6.63
C MET A 128 -15.21 -5.58 -5.45
N ARG A 129 -13.93 -5.74 -5.14
CA ARG A 129 -13.26 -5.03 -4.06
C ARG A 129 -13.00 -3.56 -4.39
N GLU A 130 -12.54 -3.25 -5.61
CA GLU A 130 -12.38 -1.88 -6.10
C GLU A 130 -13.71 -1.13 -6.10
N HIS A 131 -14.75 -1.73 -6.66
CA HIS A 131 -16.08 -1.14 -6.67
C HIS A 131 -16.59 -0.87 -5.25
N LEU A 132 -16.33 -1.81 -4.31
CA LEU A 132 -16.72 -1.62 -2.93
C LEU A 132 -15.91 -0.49 -2.27
N LEU A 133 -14.58 -0.44 -2.45
CA LEU A 133 -13.73 0.64 -1.93
C LEU A 133 -14.24 2.00 -2.37
N GLN A 134 -14.51 2.16 -3.66
CA GLN A 134 -14.89 3.44 -4.25
C GLN A 134 -16.37 3.81 -4.05
N LYS A 135 -17.17 2.92 -3.45
CA LYS A 135 -18.64 3.04 -3.33
C LYS A 135 -19.11 4.39 -2.78
N TYR A 136 -18.37 4.99 -1.86
CA TYR A 136 -18.77 6.23 -1.20
C TYR A 136 -17.95 7.45 -1.63
N ASN A 137 -17.09 7.35 -2.65
CA ASN A 137 -16.23 8.47 -3.07
C ASN A 137 -17.00 9.68 -3.63
N GLN A 138 -18.25 9.47 -4.05
CA GLN A 138 -19.17 10.54 -4.46
C GLN A 138 -20.05 11.04 -3.30
N SER A 139 -19.93 10.43 -2.12
CA SER A 139 -20.69 10.82 -0.92
C SER A 139 -19.89 11.78 -0.07
N GLN A 140 -20.54 12.79 0.49
CA GLN A 140 -19.95 13.63 1.53
C GLN A 140 -19.96 12.83 2.84
N THR A 141 -18.82 12.24 3.19
CA THR A 141 -18.59 11.59 4.48
C THR A 141 -17.41 12.24 5.18
N ASN A 142 -17.29 12.04 6.49
CA ASN A 142 -16.24 12.60 7.32
C ASN A 142 -15.09 11.62 7.58
N MET A 143 -15.21 10.39 7.07
CA MET A 143 -14.26 9.31 7.29
C MET A 143 -13.80 8.70 5.97
N CYS A 144 -12.52 8.34 5.90
CA CYS A 144 -11.93 7.58 4.80
C CYS A 144 -11.23 6.31 5.29
N ILE A 145 -10.93 5.42 4.36
CA ILE A 145 -10.19 4.17 4.56
C ILE A 145 -9.03 4.09 3.59
N ASN A 146 -7.87 3.58 4.03
CA ASN A 146 -6.74 3.31 3.14
C ASN A 146 -6.69 1.85 2.68
N GLY A 147 -5.74 1.51 1.81
CA GLY A 147 -5.54 0.13 1.33
C GLY A 147 -5.13 -0.89 2.41
N ALA A 148 -4.77 -0.45 3.62
CA ALA A 148 -4.56 -1.31 4.79
C ALA A 148 -5.84 -1.52 5.63
N TYR A 149 -6.98 -0.99 5.18
CA TYR A 149 -8.28 -1.01 5.86
C TYR A 149 -8.30 -0.32 7.23
N ILE A 150 -7.43 0.67 7.41
CA ILE A 150 -7.42 1.58 8.56
C ILE A 150 -8.27 2.80 8.22
N ILE A 151 -9.08 3.22 9.19
CA ILE A 151 -10.07 4.29 9.02
C ILE A 151 -9.57 5.57 9.67
N TYR A 152 -9.65 6.68 8.94
CA TYR A 152 -9.15 7.99 9.32
C TYR A 152 -10.25 9.05 9.20
N PRO A 153 -10.24 10.10 10.04
CA PRO A 153 -11.01 11.31 9.79
C PRO A 153 -10.46 12.01 8.54
N ASN A 154 -11.35 12.51 7.68
CA ASN A 154 -10.95 13.20 6.44
C ASN A 154 -10.17 14.48 6.72
N GLU A 155 -10.45 15.13 7.86
CA GLU A 155 -9.78 16.37 8.28
C GLU A 155 -8.25 16.28 8.37
N ILE A 156 -7.70 15.06 8.54
CA ILE A 156 -6.24 14.83 8.49
C ILE A 156 -5.62 15.40 7.21
N PHE A 157 -6.36 15.35 6.10
CA PHE A 157 -5.90 15.71 4.77
C PHE A 157 -6.41 17.08 4.28
N ASN A 158 -7.06 17.87 5.13
CA ASN A 158 -7.63 19.18 4.75
C ASN A 158 -6.56 20.24 4.45
N SER A 159 -5.38 20.11 5.07
CA SER A 159 -4.26 21.01 4.85
C SER A 159 -2.94 20.25 4.93
N PHE A 160 -1.92 20.84 4.33
CA PHE A 160 -0.57 20.30 4.28
C PHE A 160 0.40 21.32 4.87
N LEU A 161 1.43 20.82 5.51
CA LEU A 161 2.59 21.60 5.96
C LEU A 161 3.85 20.97 5.39
N GLU A 162 4.95 21.69 5.40
CA GLU A 162 6.25 21.15 4.99
C GLU A 162 7.00 20.60 6.21
N LEU A 163 7.43 19.35 6.12
CA LEU A 163 8.38 18.76 7.07
C LEU A 163 9.68 18.41 6.36
N GLU A 164 10.78 18.52 7.08
CA GLU A 164 12.09 18.08 6.60
C GLU A 164 12.34 16.61 6.96
N PHE A 165 12.81 15.85 5.98
CA PHE A 165 13.27 14.48 6.14
C PHE A 165 14.53 14.30 5.31
N GLU A 166 15.64 13.92 5.95
CA GLU A 166 16.95 13.75 5.29
C GLU A 166 17.37 14.97 4.43
N GLY A 167 17.14 16.19 4.94
CA GLY A 167 17.48 17.45 4.26
C GLY A 167 16.52 17.86 3.13
N ILE A 168 15.48 17.07 2.85
CA ILE A 168 14.49 17.36 1.80
C ILE A 168 13.17 17.75 2.47
N LYS A 169 12.54 18.83 1.98
CA LYS A 169 11.21 19.24 2.43
C LYS A 169 10.13 18.47 1.66
N PHE A 170 9.19 17.88 2.40
CA PHE A 170 8.05 17.18 1.83
C PHE A 170 6.74 17.77 2.33
N PRO A 171 5.70 17.84 1.47
CA PRO A 171 4.36 18.13 1.92
C PRO A 171 3.82 16.93 2.73
N VAL A 172 3.37 17.20 3.95
CA VAL A 172 2.81 16.20 4.86
C VAL A 172 1.43 16.68 5.32
N PRO A 173 0.43 15.79 5.44
CA PRO A 173 -0.88 16.16 5.98
C PRO A 173 -0.71 16.80 7.36
N ALA A 174 -1.30 17.97 7.61
CA ALA A 174 -1.14 18.68 8.88
C ALA A 174 -1.62 17.84 10.07
N GLY A 175 -2.59 16.94 9.86
CA GLY A 175 -3.05 15.94 10.84
C GLY A 175 -2.17 14.69 10.97
N TYR A 176 -0.89 14.73 10.59
CA TYR A 176 -0.01 13.55 10.58
C TYR A 176 0.11 12.86 11.94
N THR A 177 0.02 13.62 13.05
CA THR A 177 0.06 13.02 14.40
C THR A 177 -1.11 12.05 14.60
N THR A 178 -2.34 12.46 14.28
CA THR A 178 -3.52 11.59 14.34
C THR A 178 -3.43 10.43 13.35
N TYR A 179 -2.84 10.66 12.16
CA TYR A 179 -2.60 9.59 11.20
C TYR A 179 -1.67 8.51 11.78
N LEU A 180 -0.53 8.91 12.34
CA LEU A 180 0.48 8.01 12.90
C LEU A 180 -0.03 7.28 14.14
N GLU A 181 -0.73 7.98 15.04
CA GLU A 181 -1.37 7.37 16.22
C GLU A 181 -2.41 6.31 15.82
N ARG A 182 -3.23 6.56 14.79
CA ARG A 182 -4.20 5.57 14.30
C ARG A 182 -3.55 4.38 13.61
N ALA A 183 -2.45 4.61 12.90
CA ALA A 183 -1.74 3.58 12.17
C ALA A 183 -0.90 2.68 13.09
N TYR A 184 -0.22 3.28 14.06
CA TYR A 184 0.86 2.64 14.81
C TYR A 184 0.68 2.66 16.34
N GLY A 185 -0.25 3.46 16.88
CA GLY A 185 -0.41 3.66 18.32
C GLY A 185 0.65 4.62 18.88
N ASP A 186 1.30 4.25 19.98
CA ASP A 186 2.45 5.00 20.50
C ASP A 186 3.68 4.78 19.60
N TYR A 187 3.77 5.60 18.56
CA TYR A 187 4.79 5.48 17.51
C TYR A 187 6.11 6.18 17.85
N MET A 188 6.10 7.06 18.86
CA MET A 188 7.28 7.81 19.30
C MET A 188 8.12 7.01 20.30
N SER A 189 7.53 6.00 20.96
CA SER A 189 8.24 5.08 21.83
C SER A 189 8.66 3.82 21.08
N LEU A 190 9.96 3.54 21.05
CA LEU A 190 10.45 2.27 20.52
C LEU A 190 9.94 1.10 21.37
N PRO A 191 9.50 -0.02 20.77
CA PRO A 191 9.20 -1.22 21.54
C PRO A 191 10.48 -1.74 22.22
N PRO A 192 10.34 -2.47 23.35
CA PRO A 192 11.45 -3.17 23.99
C PRO A 192 12.23 -4.03 23.00
N GLU A 193 13.55 -4.16 23.16
CA GLU A 193 14.42 -4.84 22.18
C GLU A 193 13.95 -6.26 21.84
N ASN A 194 13.50 -7.02 22.84
CA ASN A 194 12.98 -8.37 22.67
C ASN A 194 11.63 -8.45 21.91
N LYS A 195 10.98 -7.31 21.67
CA LYS A 195 9.76 -7.18 20.88
C LYS A 195 10.01 -6.53 19.52
N ARG A 196 11.23 -6.07 19.23
CA ARG A 196 11.58 -5.48 17.93
C ARG A 196 11.66 -6.61 16.89
N THR A 197 10.72 -6.62 15.95
CA THR A 197 10.69 -7.58 14.85
C THR A 197 11.02 -6.87 13.54
N ARG A 198 11.56 -7.61 12.57
CA ARG A 198 11.72 -7.15 11.20
C ARG A 198 10.51 -7.57 10.37
N HIS A 199 10.13 -6.76 9.40
CA HIS A 199 9.09 -7.14 8.42
C HIS A 199 9.51 -8.32 7.56
N THR A 200 10.81 -8.47 7.31
CA THR A 200 11.40 -9.54 6.52
C THR A 200 12.58 -10.17 7.28
N PRO A 201 12.78 -11.49 7.19
CA PRO A 201 13.94 -12.14 7.82
C PRO A 201 15.25 -11.87 7.06
N TYR A 202 15.16 -11.43 5.80
CA TYR A 202 16.31 -11.21 4.92
C TYR A 202 16.47 -9.72 4.59
N PRO A 203 17.72 -9.22 4.46
CA PRO A 203 17.97 -7.85 4.03
C PRO A 203 17.56 -7.65 2.56
N PRO A 204 17.27 -6.40 2.15
CA PRO A 204 17.10 -6.08 0.74
C PRO A 204 18.42 -6.24 -0.03
N ASP A 205 18.31 -6.57 -1.31
CA ASP A 205 19.39 -6.54 -2.29
C ASP A 205 19.27 -5.24 -3.09
N PHE A 206 20.25 -4.35 -2.93
CA PHE A 206 20.30 -3.07 -3.62
C PHE A 206 20.81 -3.18 -5.07
N GLY A 207 21.28 -4.36 -5.49
CA GLY A 207 21.75 -4.63 -6.84
C GLY A 207 22.68 -3.54 -7.38
N LYS A 208 22.35 -2.97 -8.55
CA LYS A 208 23.17 -1.94 -9.21
C LYS A 208 23.26 -0.60 -8.45
N TYR A 209 22.51 -0.44 -7.36
CA TYR A 209 22.51 0.77 -6.52
C TYR A 209 23.29 0.58 -5.21
N ALA A 210 23.98 -0.55 -5.02
CA ALA A 210 24.69 -0.87 -3.78
C ALA A 210 25.79 0.16 -3.41
N ASP A 211 26.33 0.89 -4.39
CA ASP A 211 27.39 1.88 -4.19
C ASP A 211 26.87 3.30 -3.90
N ILE A 212 25.56 3.49 -3.76
CA ILE A 212 24.96 4.78 -3.36
C ILE A 212 25.02 4.89 -1.83
N ASN A 213 25.85 5.80 -1.33
CA ASN A 213 26.16 5.90 0.10
C ASN A 213 25.43 7.04 0.82
N SER A 214 24.82 7.99 0.10
CA SER A 214 24.11 9.11 0.70
C SER A 214 22.99 9.65 -0.18
N VAL A 215 22.02 10.33 0.45
CA VAL A 215 20.99 11.11 -0.26
C VAL A 215 21.63 12.21 -1.11
N ASP A 216 22.72 12.81 -0.64
CA ASP A 216 23.48 13.82 -1.39
C ASP A 216 24.04 13.26 -2.71
N ASP A 217 24.50 12.01 -2.74
CA ASP A 217 24.98 11.37 -3.97
C ASP A 217 23.85 11.25 -4.99
N VAL A 218 22.64 10.90 -4.53
CA VAL A 218 21.44 10.83 -5.37
C VAL A 218 21.07 12.22 -5.89
N LEU A 219 21.01 13.22 -5.01
CA LEU A 219 20.65 14.59 -5.39
C LEU A 219 21.63 15.19 -6.40
N LYS A 220 22.93 14.93 -6.26
CA LYS A 220 23.96 15.33 -7.23
C LYS A 220 23.76 14.67 -8.59
N GLN A 221 23.46 13.37 -8.62
CA GLN A 221 23.17 12.66 -9.87
C GLN A 221 21.93 13.25 -10.57
N MET A 222 20.83 13.49 -9.83
CA MET A 222 19.62 14.08 -10.39
C MET A 222 19.84 15.48 -10.99
N ALA A 223 20.59 16.34 -10.29
CA ALA A 223 20.92 17.68 -10.77
C ALA A 223 21.83 17.68 -12.02
N SER A 224 22.62 16.63 -12.23
CA SER A 224 23.45 16.46 -13.43
C SER A 224 22.64 15.98 -14.64
N SER A 225 21.66 15.10 -14.42
CA SER A 225 20.80 14.55 -15.48
C SER A 225 19.79 15.56 -16.04
N SER A 226 19.34 16.53 -15.21
CA SER A 226 18.43 17.59 -15.67
C SER A 226 19.09 18.66 -16.55
N LYS A 227 20.44 18.69 -16.63
CA LYS A 227 21.19 19.59 -17.51
C LYS A 227 21.40 19.04 -18.93
N ASN A 228 21.09 17.76 -19.16
CA ASN A 228 21.29 17.06 -20.42
C ASN A 228 19.96 16.73 -21.14
N ARG A 229 18.84 17.30 -20.68
CA ARG A 229 17.54 17.34 -21.39
C ARG A 229 17.24 18.79 -21.75
#